data_AF-A0A3F2V183-F1
#
_entry.id   AF-A0A3F2V183-F1
#
_cell.length_a   1.000
_cell.length_b   1.000
_cell.length_c   1.000
_cell.angle_alpha   90.00
_cell.angle_beta   90.00
_cell.angle_gamma   90.00
#
_symmetry.space_group_name_H-M   'P 1'
#
loop_
_entity.id
_entity.type
_entity.pdbx_description
1 polymer ?
#
loop_
_entity_poly.entity_id
_entity_poly.type
_entity_poly.pdbx_seq_one_letter_code
_entity_poly.pdbx_strand_id
1 'polypeptide(L)'
;MLKARHATLVLLVGFLCACQSAYYGAMEKVGYHKRDIMIDRVEEVQDAQSDAKEQFSSALEQYQALVNTGDSDLQDYYDKLSGEYEDSKEAAQEVTDRINAVENVSDALFKEWNEEIQLYSNADLKRQSISKMNATKKKYNSLMTSMRQAEDRMNPVLSALQDQVLFLKHNLNARAIDSLKGELKGIETDVARLIKEMEKSIAESNTFIEGLKNAG
;
A
#
# COMPACT_ATOMS: atom_id res chain seq x y z
N MET A 1 -56.65 33.73 -19.17
CA MET A 1 -56.11 33.20 -17.90
C MET A 1 -55.84 31.70 -17.88
N LEU A 2 -56.46 30.86 -18.74
CA LEU A 2 -56.20 29.41 -18.79
C LEU A 2 -54.81 29.04 -19.35
N LYS A 3 -54.32 29.72 -20.40
CA LYS A 3 -53.04 29.38 -21.08
C LYS A 3 -51.79 29.57 -20.19
N ALA A 4 -51.78 30.59 -19.33
CA ALA A 4 -50.67 30.83 -18.40
C ALA A 4 -50.57 29.76 -17.29
N ARG A 5 -51.71 29.23 -16.82
CA ARG A 5 -51.75 28.16 -15.79
C ARG A 5 -51.22 26.83 -16.30
N HIS A 6 -51.36 26.54 -17.60
CA HIS A 6 -50.85 25.30 -18.20
C HIS A 6 -49.33 25.39 -18.43
N ALA A 7 -48.81 26.57 -18.77
CA ALA A 7 -47.37 26.80 -18.89
C ALA A 7 -46.64 26.65 -17.54
N THR A 8 -47.24 27.11 -16.43
CA THR A 8 -46.68 26.94 -15.08
C THR A 8 -46.69 25.48 -14.60
N LEU A 9 -47.71 24.70 -14.97
CA LEU A 9 -47.78 23.27 -14.60
C LEU A 9 -46.76 22.42 -15.37
N VAL A 10 -46.52 22.73 -16.65
CA VAL A 10 -45.53 22.03 -17.48
C VAL A 10 -44.09 22.33 -17.05
N LEU A 11 -43.81 23.55 -16.57
CA LEU A 11 -42.50 23.95 -16.06
C LEU A 11 -42.13 23.25 -14.73
N LEU A 12 -43.12 22.97 -13.88
CA LEU A 12 -42.90 22.31 -12.58
C LEU A 12 -42.61 20.79 -12.73
N VAL A 13 -43.20 20.14 -13.74
CA VAL A 13 -42.97 18.70 -14.02
C VAL A 13 -41.59 18.47 -14.64
N GLY A 14 -41.08 19.42 -15.44
CA GLY A 14 -39.73 19.33 -16.03
C GLY A 14 -38.60 19.40 -14.99
N PHE A 15 -38.79 20.18 -13.91
CA PHE A 15 -37.80 20.29 -12.83
C PHE A 15 -37.69 19.01 -11.98
N LEU A 16 -38.80 18.28 -11.80
CA LEU A 16 -38.80 17.03 -11.02
C LEU A 16 -38.09 15.89 -11.77
N CYS A 17 -38.21 15.80 -13.09
CA CYS A 17 -37.47 14.81 -13.90
C CYS A 17 -35.96 15.11 -13.97
N ALA A 18 -35.57 16.39 -14.01
CA ALA A 18 -34.15 16.80 -14.05
C ALA A 18 -33.43 16.62 -12.70
N CYS A 19 -34.14 16.76 -11.57
CA CYS A 19 -33.57 16.47 -10.26
C CYS A 19 -33.37 14.96 -10.02
N GLN A 20 -34.26 14.10 -10.54
CA GLN A 20 -34.06 12.64 -10.44
C GLN A 20 -32.90 12.15 -11.31
N SER A 21 -32.75 12.64 -12.54
CA SER A 21 -31.64 12.20 -13.41
C SER A 21 -30.26 12.62 -12.89
N ALA A 22 -30.12 13.81 -12.30
CA ALA A 22 -28.88 14.22 -11.63
C ALA A 22 -28.62 13.41 -10.34
N TYR A 23 -29.67 13.09 -9.58
CA TYR A 23 -29.57 12.25 -8.38
C TYR A 23 -29.11 10.82 -8.72
N TYR A 24 -29.63 10.21 -9.79
CA TYR A 24 -29.19 8.89 -10.25
C TYR A 24 -27.84 8.93 -10.99
N GLY A 25 -27.53 9.96 -11.77
CA GLY A 25 -26.26 10.09 -12.49
C GLY A 25 -25.05 10.43 -11.60
N ALA A 26 -25.28 11.05 -10.44
CA ALA A 26 -24.28 11.15 -9.39
C ALA A 26 -24.11 9.80 -8.67
N MET A 27 -25.20 9.09 -8.38
CA MET A 27 -25.17 7.79 -7.70
C MET A 27 -24.53 6.68 -8.54
N GLU A 28 -24.70 6.69 -9.87
CA GLU A 28 -24.11 5.70 -10.80
C GLU A 28 -22.58 5.81 -10.90
N LYS A 29 -22.01 7.00 -10.61
CA LYS A 29 -20.55 7.21 -10.55
C LYS A 29 -19.96 6.97 -9.16
N VAL A 30 -20.81 6.85 -8.14
CA VAL A 30 -20.43 6.71 -6.74
C VAL A 30 -20.38 5.21 -6.40
N GLY A 31 -19.40 4.77 -5.62
CA GLY A 31 -19.08 3.35 -5.40
C GLY A 31 -18.11 2.74 -6.43
N TYR A 32 -18.42 2.76 -7.73
CA TYR A 32 -17.52 2.27 -8.79
C TYR A 32 -16.17 3.00 -8.76
N HIS A 33 -16.21 4.32 -8.66
CA HIS A 33 -15.01 5.15 -8.57
C HIS A 33 -14.18 4.86 -7.30
N LYS A 34 -14.80 4.51 -6.16
CA LYS A 34 -14.05 4.17 -4.94
C LYS A 34 -13.40 2.80 -5.02
N ARG A 35 -14.06 1.84 -5.66
CA ARG A 35 -13.46 0.52 -5.93
C ARG A 35 -12.28 0.65 -6.88
N ASP A 36 -12.38 1.49 -7.92
CA ASP A 36 -11.28 1.67 -8.86
C ASP A 36 -10.11 2.40 -8.18
N ILE A 37 -10.38 3.46 -7.38
CA ILE A 37 -9.33 4.06 -6.51
C ILE A 37 -8.70 3.01 -5.58
N MET A 38 -9.51 2.12 -4.97
CA MET A 38 -8.99 1.08 -4.09
C MET A 38 -8.00 0.17 -4.81
N ILE A 39 -8.33 -0.25 -6.04
CA ILE A 39 -7.46 -1.07 -6.88
C ILE A 39 -6.16 -0.31 -7.14
N ASP A 40 -6.24 0.93 -7.59
CA ASP A 40 -5.06 1.77 -7.87
C ASP A 40 -4.16 1.91 -6.63
N ARG A 41 -4.74 2.14 -5.44
CA ARG A 41 -3.96 2.24 -4.19
C ARG A 41 -3.27 0.94 -3.79
N VAL A 42 -3.92 -0.20 -4.02
CA VAL A 42 -3.30 -1.49 -3.73
C VAL A 42 -2.19 -1.79 -4.72
N GLU A 43 -2.35 -1.43 -6.00
CA GLU A 43 -1.30 -1.52 -7.02
C GLU A 43 -0.10 -0.62 -6.64
N GLU A 44 -0.32 0.62 -6.19
CA GLU A 44 0.75 1.50 -5.67
C GLU A 44 1.52 0.90 -4.47
N VAL A 45 0.86 0.14 -3.59
CA VAL A 45 1.58 -0.58 -2.51
C VAL A 45 2.45 -1.70 -3.08
N GLN A 46 2.01 -2.41 -4.12
CA GLN A 46 2.80 -3.47 -4.74
C GLN A 46 4.07 -2.92 -5.39
N ASP A 47 3.95 -1.77 -6.05
CA ASP A 47 5.09 -1.07 -6.65
C ASP A 47 6.07 -0.62 -5.56
N ALA A 48 5.59 0.08 -4.52
CA ALA A 48 6.43 0.51 -3.41
C ALA A 48 7.12 -0.67 -2.68
N GLN A 49 6.42 -1.80 -2.50
CA GLN A 49 7.02 -3.00 -1.91
C GLN A 49 8.06 -3.63 -2.84
N SER A 50 7.87 -3.57 -4.16
CA SER A 50 8.84 -4.08 -5.12
C SER A 50 10.11 -3.23 -5.13
N ASP A 51 9.96 -1.90 -5.11
CA ASP A 51 11.08 -0.96 -5.03
C ASP A 51 11.84 -1.13 -3.71
N ALA A 52 11.13 -1.25 -2.59
CA ALA A 52 11.75 -1.50 -1.29
C ALA A 52 12.55 -2.82 -1.28
N LYS A 53 12.05 -3.91 -1.89
CA LYS A 53 12.82 -5.15 -2.01
C LYS A 53 14.14 -4.93 -2.73
N GLU A 54 14.13 -4.15 -3.81
CA GLU A 54 15.33 -3.84 -4.57
C GLU A 54 16.32 -3.05 -3.71
N GLN A 55 15.87 -1.98 -3.05
CA GLN A 55 16.72 -1.15 -2.18
C GLN A 55 17.38 -1.96 -1.04
N PHE A 56 16.60 -2.77 -0.33
CA PHE A 56 17.15 -3.61 0.74
C PHE A 56 18.12 -4.68 0.22
N SER A 57 17.90 -5.18 -1.00
CA SER A 57 18.81 -6.14 -1.64
C SER A 57 20.13 -5.47 -2.06
N SER A 58 20.05 -4.27 -2.64
CA SER A 58 21.21 -3.45 -3.01
C SER A 58 22.03 -3.04 -1.80
N ALA A 59 21.38 -2.62 -0.70
CA ALA A 59 22.05 -2.32 0.56
C ALA A 59 22.80 -3.54 1.12
N LEU A 60 22.19 -4.73 1.07
CA LEU A 60 22.84 -5.97 1.47
C LEU A 60 24.03 -6.31 0.57
N GLU A 61 23.91 -6.13 -0.75
CA GLU A 61 24.99 -6.36 -1.69
C GLU A 61 26.18 -5.42 -1.42
N GLN A 62 25.92 -4.12 -1.19
CA GLN A 62 26.99 -3.18 -0.84
C GLN A 62 27.64 -3.53 0.49
N TYR A 63 26.84 -3.98 1.47
CA TYR A 63 27.37 -4.44 2.75
C TYR A 63 28.27 -5.68 2.58
N GLN A 64 27.83 -6.66 1.79
CA GLN A 64 28.62 -7.84 1.43
C GLN A 64 29.91 -7.47 0.71
N ALA A 65 29.85 -6.55 -0.25
CA ALA A 65 31.02 -6.08 -0.97
C ALA A 65 32.01 -5.40 -0.02
N LEU A 66 31.53 -4.53 0.87
CA LEU A 66 32.35 -3.85 1.87
C LEU A 66 33.07 -4.83 2.80
N VAL A 67 32.40 -5.85 3.33
CA VAL A 67 33.02 -6.80 4.27
C VAL A 67 33.95 -7.81 3.60
N ASN A 68 33.80 -8.03 2.29
CA ASN A 68 34.68 -8.91 1.52
C ASN A 68 35.83 -8.16 0.83
N THR A 69 35.77 -6.83 0.77
CA THR A 69 36.86 -6.00 0.26
C THR A 69 37.98 -5.94 1.31
N GLY A 70 39.23 -5.94 0.85
CA GLY A 70 40.39 -5.67 1.69
C GLY A 70 40.49 -4.20 2.10
N ASP A 71 41.69 -3.76 2.45
CA ASP A 71 41.90 -2.40 3.00
C ASP A 71 41.88 -1.27 1.95
N SER A 72 41.71 -1.59 0.67
CA SER A 72 41.62 -0.62 -0.42
C SER A 72 40.18 -0.18 -0.66
N ASP A 73 40.01 1.08 -1.05
CA ASP A 73 38.74 1.64 -1.52
C ASP A 73 37.58 1.59 -0.49
N LEU A 74 37.91 1.46 0.80
CA LEU A 74 36.92 1.39 1.89
C LEU A 74 35.97 2.60 1.91
N GLN A 75 36.45 3.79 1.53
CA GLN A 75 35.63 5.00 1.48
C GLN A 75 34.52 4.87 0.43
N ASP A 76 34.85 4.39 -0.77
CA ASP A 76 33.89 4.25 -1.86
C ASP A 76 32.80 3.22 -1.52
N TYR A 77 33.17 2.10 -0.89
CA TYR A 77 32.20 1.10 -0.42
C TYR A 77 31.33 1.65 0.72
N TYR A 78 31.93 2.40 1.64
CA TYR A 78 31.18 3.06 2.71
C TYR A 78 30.16 4.05 2.15
N ASP A 79 30.56 4.90 1.19
CA ASP A 79 29.70 5.92 0.61
C ASP A 79 28.52 5.27 -0.14
N LYS A 80 28.76 4.16 -0.85
CA LYS A 80 27.69 3.36 -1.47
C LYS A 80 26.75 2.77 -0.44
N LEU A 81 27.27 2.06 0.57
CA LEU A 81 26.44 1.48 1.64
C LEU A 81 25.60 2.55 2.35
N SER A 82 26.20 3.71 2.63
CA SER A 82 25.50 4.82 3.27
C SER A 82 24.40 5.39 2.37
N GLY A 83 24.60 5.44 1.05
CA GLY A 83 23.58 5.83 0.09
C GLY A 83 22.42 4.84 0.07
N GLU A 84 22.70 3.56 -0.14
CA GLU A 84 21.69 2.50 -0.16
C GLU A 84 20.89 2.41 1.15
N TYR A 85 21.51 2.75 2.29
CA TYR A 85 20.82 2.85 3.57
C TYR A 85 19.77 3.97 3.58
N GLU A 86 20.10 5.17 3.10
CA GLU A 86 19.12 6.26 3.03
C GLU A 86 18.03 5.96 1.98
N ASP A 87 18.39 5.39 0.84
CA ASP A 87 17.41 4.98 -0.19
C ASP A 87 16.45 3.90 0.35
N SER A 88 16.97 2.91 1.11
CA SER A 88 16.15 1.89 1.79
C SER A 88 15.20 2.50 2.82
N LYS A 89 15.62 3.55 3.50
CA LYS A 89 14.81 4.26 4.50
C LYS A 89 13.70 5.08 3.84
N GLU A 90 13.99 5.74 2.72
CA GLU A 90 12.98 6.43 1.92
C GLU A 90 11.96 5.45 1.36
N ALA A 91 12.40 4.31 0.81
CA ALA A 91 11.51 3.26 0.31
C ALA A 91 10.61 2.69 1.43
N ALA A 92 11.15 2.50 2.64
CA ALA A 92 10.35 2.06 3.77
C ALA A 92 9.27 3.08 4.19
N GLN A 93 9.59 4.37 4.13
CA GLN A 93 8.60 5.42 4.37
C GLN A 93 7.52 5.43 3.28
N GLU A 94 7.90 5.26 2.01
CA GLU A 94 6.92 5.18 0.92
C GLU A 94 5.96 3.99 1.11
N VAL A 95 6.47 2.80 1.44
CA VAL A 95 5.61 1.64 1.76
C VAL A 95 4.61 1.98 2.86
N THR A 96 5.07 2.62 3.95
CA THR A 96 4.21 3.07 5.06
C THR A 96 3.09 3.99 4.57
N ASP A 97 3.44 4.99 3.76
CA ASP A 97 2.51 5.99 3.25
C ASP A 97 1.47 5.38 2.30
N ARG A 98 1.88 4.45 1.43
CA ARG A 98 0.96 3.74 0.53
C ARG A 98 -0.01 2.85 1.29
N ILE A 99 0.45 2.12 2.31
CA ILE A 99 -0.44 1.30 3.16
C ILE A 99 -1.47 2.18 3.88
N ASN A 100 -1.03 3.33 4.42
CA ASN A 100 -1.94 4.31 5.03
C ASN A 100 -2.98 4.84 4.03
N ALA A 101 -2.60 5.06 2.77
CA ALA A 101 -3.52 5.50 1.73
C ALA A 101 -4.59 4.45 1.41
N VAL A 102 -4.23 3.16 1.36
CA VAL A 102 -5.19 2.06 1.22
C VAL A 102 -6.19 2.05 2.37
N GLU A 103 -5.71 2.18 3.62
CA GLU A 103 -6.55 2.21 4.82
C GLU A 103 -7.59 3.35 4.76
N ASN A 104 -7.14 4.57 4.43
CA ASN A 104 -8.02 5.74 4.31
C ASN A 104 -9.13 5.57 3.26
N VAL A 105 -8.79 5.04 2.08
CA VAL A 105 -9.79 4.79 1.02
C VAL A 105 -10.76 3.67 1.43
N SER A 106 -10.27 2.67 2.16
CA SER A 106 -11.06 1.52 2.61
C SER A 106 -12.12 1.91 3.61
N ASP A 107 -11.75 2.73 4.59
CA ASP A 107 -12.70 3.23 5.59
C ASP A 107 -13.81 4.05 4.94
N ALA A 108 -13.47 4.92 3.99
CA ALA A 108 -14.46 5.69 3.25
C ALA A 108 -15.39 4.78 2.43
N LEU A 109 -14.84 3.77 1.74
CA LEU A 109 -15.60 2.83 0.93
C LEU A 109 -16.58 2.00 1.77
N PHE A 110 -16.11 1.39 2.86
CA PHE A 110 -16.96 0.54 3.69
C PHE A 110 -18.01 1.33 4.47
N LYS A 111 -17.70 2.58 4.87
CA LYS A 111 -18.68 3.47 5.48
C LYS A 111 -19.82 3.79 4.51
N GLU A 112 -19.49 4.24 3.31
CA GLU A 112 -20.48 4.57 2.27
C GLU A 112 -21.33 3.35 1.90
N TRP A 113 -20.70 2.19 1.67
CA TRP A 113 -21.42 0.96 1.35
C TRP A 113 -22.41 0.56 2.45
N ASN A 114 -22.02 0.70 3.73
CA ASN A 114 -22.92 0.42 4.85
C ASN A 114 -24.11 1.40 4.95
N GLU A 115 -23.90 2.67 4.61
CA GLU A 115 -24.98 3.67 4.52
C GLU A 115 -25.96 3.32 3.39
N GLU A 116 -25.46 2.96 2.21
CA GLU A 116 -26.26 2.55 1.05
C GLU A 116 -27.06 1.26 1.30
N ILE A 117 -26.50 0.32 2.06
CA ILE A 117 -27.20 -0.90 2.50
C ILE A 117 -28.52 -0.55 3.22
N GLN A 118 -28.61 0.59 3.90
CA GLN A 118 -29.84 1.01 4.59
C GLN A 118 -30.92 1.53 3.65
N LEU A 119 -30.56 1.92 2.42
CA LEU A 119 -31.47 2.48 1.44
C LEU A 119 -32.23 1.41 0.64
N TYR A 120 -31.80 0.14 0.70
CA TYR A 120 -32.49 -0.95 0.03
C TYR A 120 -33.88 -1.20 0.61
N SER A 121 -34.89 -1.13 -0.25
CA SER A 121 -36.27 -1.56 0.05
C SER A 121 -36.49 -3.07 -0.19
N ASN A 122 -35.72 -3.68 -1.11
CA ASN A 122 -35.78 -5.11 -1.38
C ASN A 122 -34.87 -5.90 -0.41
N ALA A 123 -35.47 -6.78 0.39
CA ALA A 123 -34.77 -7.55 1.42
C ALA A 123 -33.73 -8.53 0.85
N ASP A 124 -33.98 -9.14 -0.30
CA ASP A 124 -33.05 -10.08 -0.93
C ASP A 124 -31.83 -9.35 -1.50
N LEU A 125 -32.03 -8.19 -2.12
CA LEU A 125 -30.92 -7.33 -2.60
C LEU A 125 -30.11 -6.79 -1.42
N LYS A 126 -30.76 -6.35 -0.34
CA LYS A 126 -30.08 -5.92 0.89
C LYS A 126 -29.19 -7.02 1.46
N ARG A 127 -29.71 -8.25 1.58
CA ARG A 127 -28.96 -9.41 2.08
C ARG A 127 -27.76 -9.73 1.19
N GLN A 128 -27.92 -9.66 -0.13
CA GLN A 128 -26.82 -9.87 -1.08
C GLN A 128 -25.72 -8.81 -0.93
N SER A 129 -26.10 -7.52 -0.82
CA SER A 129 -25.15 -6.43 -0.63
C SER A 129 -24.36 -6.57 0.68
N ILE A 130 -25.04 -6.90 1.79
CA ILE A 130 -24.39 -7.18 3.09
C ILE A 130 -23.39 -8.34 2.98
N SER A 131 -23.79 -9.45 2.33
CA SER A 131 -22.91 -10.61 2.14
C SER A 131 -21.64 -10.24 1.37
N LYS A 132 -21.81 -9.47 0.29
CA LYS A 132 -20.71 -9.00 -0.56
C LYS A 132 -19.77 -8.06 0.20
N MET A 133 -20.30 -7.07 0.92
CA MET A 133 -19.51 -6.16 1.76
C MET A 133 -18.68 -6.93 2.79
N ASN A 134 -19.30 -7.88 3.50
CA ASN A 134 -18.63 -8.68 4.51
C ASN A 134 -17.52 -9.56 3.92
N ALA A 135 -17.76 -10.17 2.75
CA ALA A 135 -16.77 -10.95 2.04
C ALA A 135 -15.56 -10.09 1.61
N THR A 136 -15.82 -8.89 1.07
CA THR A 136 -14.77 -7.93 0.69
C THR A 136 -13.98 -7.47 1.92
N LYS A 137 -14.66 -7.10 3.01
CA LYS A 137 -14.02 -6.67 4.26
C LYS A 137 -13.12 -7.74 4.87
N LYS A 138 -13.53 -9.01 4.79
CA LYS A 138 -12.68 -10.13 5.24
C LYS A 138 -11.38 -10.23 4.45
N LYS A 139 -11.44 -10.11 3.11
CA LYS A 139 -10.25 -10.14 2.25
C LYS A 139 -9.35 -8.93 2.50
N TYR A 140 -9.96 -7.74 2.63
CA TYR A 140 -9.27 -6.51 2.98
C TYR A 140 -8.47 -6.64 4.30
N ASN A 141 -9.08 -7.19 5.35
CA ASN A 141 -8.37 -7.36 6.63
C ASN A 141 -7.16 -8.31 6.52
N SER A 142 -7.24 -9.35 5.69
CA SER A 142 -6.10 -10.23 5.41
C SER A 142 -4.97 -9.44 4.73
N LEU A 143 -5.33 -8.72 3.67
CA LEU A 143 -4.40 -7.89 2.91
C LEU A 143 -3.66 -6.90 3.81
N MET A 144 -4.41 -6.11 4.61
CA MET A 144 -3.80 -5.13 5.52
C MET A 144 -2.88 -5.78 6.54
N THR A 145 -3.24 -6.96 7.05
CA THR A 145 -2.37 -7.70 7.97
C THR A 145 -1.05 -8.08 7.30
N SER A 146 -1.10 -8.54 6.05
CA SER A 146 0.09 -8.92 5.27
C SER A 146 0.98 -7.71 4.96
N MET A 147 0.36 -6.60 4.54
CA MET A 147 1.06 -5.34 4.27
C MET A 147 1.79 -4.81 5.50
N ARG A 148 1.11 -4.74 6.66
CA ARG A 148 1.72 -4.30 7.93
C ARG A 148 2.81 -5.26 8.42
N GLN A 149 2.64 -6.56 8.20
CA GLN A 149 3.70 -7.54 8.50
C GLN A 149 4.96 -7.31 7.67
N ALA A 150 4.82 -6.99 6.39
CA ALA A 150 5.96 -6.64 5.54
C ALA A 150 6.62 -5.33 6.00
N GLU A 151 5.82 -4.31 6.31
CA GLU A 151 6.28 -3.02 6.85
C GLU A 151 7.08 -3.19 8.14
N ASP A 152 6.56 -3.95 9.12
CA ASP A 152 7.21 -4.20 10.40
C ASP A 152 8.58 -4.88 10.27
N ARG A 153 8.82 -5.61 9.16
CA ARG A 153 10.11 -6.27 8.89
C ARG A 153 11.17 -5.34 8.34
N MET A 154 10.82 -4.14 7.86
CA MET A 154 11.80 -3.17 7.37
C MET A 154 12.61 -2.57 8.52
N ASN A 155 11.98 -2.30 9.67
CA ASN A 155 12.62 -1.62 10.80
C ASN A 155 13.84 -2.35 11.37
N PRO A 156 13.81 -3.68 11.62
CA PRO A 156 14.99 -4.42 12.05
C PRO A 156 16.17 -4.34 11.07
N VAL A 157 15.88 -4.43 9.75
CA VAL A 157 16.89 -4.35 8.70
C VAL A 157 17.51 -2.95 8.64
N LEU A 158 16.68 -1.91 8.65
CA LEU A 158 17.13 -0.51 8.70
C LEU A 158 17.98 -0.22 9.92
N SER A 159 17.56 -0.70 11.09
CA SER A 159 18.31 -0.51 12.34
C SER A 159 19.68 -1.17 12.26
N ALA A 160 19.73 -2.43 11.78
CA ALA A 160 20.99 -3.15 11.62
C ALA A 160 21.93 -2.45 10.64
N LEU A 161 21.44 -1.99 9.49
CA LEU A 161 22.23 -1.23 8.50
C LEU A 161 22.71 0.12 9.06
N GLN A 162 21.83 0.84 9.78
CA GLN A 162 22.15 2.12 10.42
C GLN A 162 23.32 1.98 11.38
N ASP A 163 23.31 0.95 12.22
CA ASP A 163 24.39 0.68 13.16
C ASP A 163 25.74 0.49 12.45
N GLN A 164 25.74 -0.19 11.29
CA GLN A 164 26.96 -0.40 10.52
C GLN A 164 27.47 0.90 9.88
N VAL A 165 26.57 1.69 9.29
CA VAL A 165 26.91 3.01 8.72
C VAL A 165 27.49 3.93 9.79
N LEU A 166 26.84 4.02 10.97
CA LEU A 166 27.31 4.85 12.07
C LEU A 166 28.66 4.38 12.63
N PHE A 167 28.85 3.06 12.76
CA PHE A 167 30.10 2.51 13.24
C PHE A 167 31.25 2.82 12.27
N LEU A 168 31.05 2.60 10.97
CA LEU A 168 32.07 2.84 9.94
C LEU A 168 32.44 4.30 9.80
N LYS A 169 31.48 5.22 9.94
CA LYS A 169 31.68 6.67 9.79
C LYS A 169 32.85 7.22 10.61
N HIS A 170 33.15 6.61 11.76
CA HIS A 170 34.24 7.02 12.65
C HIS A 170 35.39 6.02 12.75
N ASN A 171 35.22 4.82 12.18
CA ASN A 171 36.12 3.70 12.38
C ASN A 171 36.54 3.03 11.07
N LEU A 172 36.46 3.73 9.93
CA LEU A 172 36.75 3.15 8.62
C LEU A 172 38.20 2.66 8.51
N ASN A 173 38.42 1.37 8.78
CA ASN A 173 39.70 0.67 8.71
C ASN A 173 39.50 -0.86 8.75
N ALA A 174 40.55 -1.61 8.40
CA ALA A 174 40.61 -3.07 8.37
C ALA A 174 39.95 -3.76 9.58
N ARG A 175 40.24 -3.28 10.80
CA ARG A 175 39.76 -3.91 12.05
C ARG A 175 38.25 -3.72 12.23
N ALA A 176 37.72 -2.58 11.79
CA ALA A 176 36.28 -2.36 11.78
C ALA A 176 35.59 -3.29 10.78
N ILE A 177 36.14 -3.44 9.58
CA ILE A 177 35.61 -4.36 8.56
C ILE A 177 35.56 -5.81 9.08
N ASP A 178 36.59 -6.26 9.79
CA ASP A 178 36.60 -7.59 10.41
C ASP A 178 35.52 -7.77 11.48
N SER A 179 35.18 -6.71 12.23
CA SER A 179 34.10 -6.74 13.22
C SER A 179 32.73 -6.89 12.55
N LEU A 180 32.54 -6.24 11.40
CA LEU A 180 31.29 -6.25 10.61
C LEU A 180 30.98 -7.61 9.96
N LYS A 181 32.00 -8.42 9.65
CA LYS A 181 31.81 -9.79 9.13
C LYS A 181 30.96 -10.65 10.06
N GLY A 182 31.02 -10.42 11.37
CA GLY A 182 30.23 -11.14 12.36
C GLY A 182 28.73 -10.87 12.26
N GLU A 183 28.35 -9.66 11.83
CA GLU A 183 26.95 -9.22 11.75
C GLU A 183 26.28 -9.61 10.41
N LEU A 184 27.08 -9.91 9.38
CA LEU A 184 26.59 -10.17 8.02
C LEU A 184 25.47 -11.21 7.96
N LYS A 185 25.65 -12.35 8.64
CA LYS A 185 24.67 -13.44 8.61
C LYS A 185 23.32 -13.03 9.22
N GLY A 186 23.34 -12.13 10.22
CA GLY A 186 22.12 -11.59 10.82
C GLY A 186 21.34 -10.74 9.81
N ILE A 187 22.03 -9.79 9.19
CA ILE A 187 21.46 -8.89 8.17
C ILE A 187 20.93 -9.68 6.97
N GLU A 188 21.69 -10.65 6.45
CA GLU A 188 21.24 -11.55 5.37
C GLU A 188 19.94 -12.27 5.73
N THR A 189 19.83 -12.76 6.96
CA THR A 189 18.64 -13.47 7.44
C THR A 189 17.43 -12.55 7.52
N ASP A 190 17.61 -11.33 8.01
CA ASP A 190 16.52 -10.37 8.16
C ASP A 190 16.06 -9.82 6.80
N VAL A 191 16.97 -9.54 5.87
CA VAL A 191 16.65 -9.15 4.48
C VAL A 191 15.91 -10.28 3.76
N ALA A 192 16.37 -11.53 3.87
CA ALA A 192 15.68 -12.67 3.27
C ALA A 192 14.25 -12.85 3.83
N ARG A 193 14.05 -12.60 5.13
CA ARG A 193 12.72 -12.63 5.74
C ARG A 193 11.85 -11.48 5.25
N LEU A 194 12.40 -10.28 5.15
CA LEU A 194 11.71 -9.10 4.63
C LEU A 194 11.20 -9.33 3.20
N ILE A 195 12.08 -9.78 2.30
CA ILE A 195 11.76 -10.11 0.91
C ILE A 195 10.59 -11.11 0.85
N LYS A 196 10.62 -12.15 1.68
CA LYS A 196 9.57 -13.16 1.73
C LYS A 196 8.21 -12.59 2.17
N GLU A 197 8.18 -11.72 3.19
CA GLU A 197 6.93 -11.10 3.65
C GLU A 197 6.39 -10.10 2.60
N MET A 198 7.27 -9.38 1.90
CA MET A 198 6.88 -8.50 0.79
C MET A 198 6.28 -9.29 -0.38
N GLU A 199 6.87 -10.41 -0.78
CA GLU A 199 6.32 -11.28 -1.83
C GLU A 199 4.96 -11.84 -1.46
N LYS A 200 4.78 -12.24 -0.19
CA LYS A 200 3.49 -12.67 0.33
C LYS A 200 2.45 -11.55 0.29
N SER A 201 2.82 -10.35 0.72
CA SER A 201 1.95 -9.17 0.67
C SER A 201 1.54 -8.84 -0.78
N ILE A 202 2.48 -8.85 -1.73
CA ILE A 202 2.20 -8.64 -3.16
C ILE A 202 1.23 -9.70 -3.72
N ALA A 203 1.39 -10.97 -3.32
CA ALA A 203 0.48 -12.05 -3.74
C ALA A 203 -0.94 -11.88 -3.14
N GLU A 204 -1.03 -11.43 -1.90
CA GLU A 204 -2.32 -11.10 -1.28
C GLU A 204 -2.99 -9.89 -1.95
N SER A 205 -2.22 -8.87 -2.34
CA SER A 205 -2.70 -7.73 -3.14
C SER A 205 -3.32 -8.19 -4.46
N ASN A 206 -2.64 -9.06 -5.21
CA ASN A 206 -3.18 -9.63 -6.46
C ASN A 206 -4.52 -10.35 -6.23
N THR A 207 -4.58 -11.19 -5.19
CA THR A 207 -5.79 -11.93 -4.83
C THR A 207 -6.95 -10.99 -4.46
N PHE A 208 -6.65 -9.90 -3.77
CA PHE A 208 -7.63 -8.89 -3.40
C PHE A 208 -8.15 -8.12 -4.62
N ILE A 209 -7.26 -7.65 -5.49
CA ILE A 209 -7.59 -6.93 -6.72
C ILE A 209 -8.45 -7.79 -7.64
N GLU A 210 -8.07 -9.05 -7.88
CA GLU A 210 -8.88 -10.00 -8.65
C GLU A 210 -10.25 -10.21 -8.01
N GLY A 211 -10.28 -10.31 -6.68
CA GLY A 211 -11.52 -10.42 -5.91
C GLY A 211 -12.45 -9.23 -6.09
N LEU A 212 -11.91 -8.00 -6.19
CA LEU A 212 -12.69 -6.79 -6.43
C LEU A 212 -13.16 -6.68 -7.88
N LYS A 213 -12.32 -7.03 -8.85
CA LYS A 213 -12.65 -7.01 -10.29
C LYS A 213 -13.76 -8.02 -10.62
N ASN A 214 -13.67 -9.23 -10.07
CA ASN A 214 -14.65 -10.30 -10.30
C ASN A 214 -15.95 -10.15 -9.49
N ALA A 215 -15.95 -9.27 -8.48
CA ALA A 215 -17.15 -8.93 -7.75
C ALA A 215 -17.99 -7.87 -8.49
N GLY A 216 -17.52 -7.30 -9.61
CA GLY A 216 -18.24 -6.28 -10.42
C GLY A 216 -19.54 -6.78 -11.01
#